data_AF-A0A1G9Z8F4-F1
#
_entry.id   AF-A0A1G9Z8F4-F1
#
_cell.length_a   1.000
_cell.length_b   1.000
_cell.length_c   1.000
_cell.angle_alpha   90.00
_cell.angle_beta   90.00
_cell.angle_gamma   90.00
#
_symmetry.space_group_name_H-M   'P 1'
#
loop_
_entity.id
_entity.type
_entity.pdbx_description
1 polymer ?
#
loop_
_entity_poly.entity_id
_entity_poly.type
_entity_poly.pdbx_seq_one_letter_code
_entity_poly.pdbx_strand_id
1 'polypeptide(L)'
;MGRNGRFLIYGLFVLAAIGLLSQLINSPVSFFKSLLMMVGFAVVLGGLIYYFLIGRRKGHQHAKYKKAVKQSKKKYGRGQEKAAFSSMGNKPSRMQKTSKKSPHLTVIKGNKK
;
A
#
# COMPACT_ATOMS: atom_id res chain seq x y z
N MET A 1 28.26 -30.22 -5.04
CA MET A 1 28.64 -30.46 -3.63
C MET A 1 29.31 -31.82 -3.54
N GLY A 2 30.64 -31.86 -3.34
CA GLY A 2 31.39 -33.11 -3.24
C GLY A 2 30.92 -33.97 -2.06
N ARG A 3 31.03 -35.29 -2.20
CA ARG A 3 30.64 -36.33 -1.21
C ARG A 3 31.03 -35.99 0.23
N ASN A 4 32.14 -35.28 0.42
CA ASN A 4 32.71 -34.85 1.69
C ASN A 4 31.86 -33.77 2.40
N GLY A 5 31.18 -32.91 1.64
CA GLY A 5 30.32 -31.88 2.20
C GLY A 5 29.10 -32.46 2.92
N ARG A 6 28.64 -33.66 2.54
CA ARG A 6 27.54 -34.35 3.22
C ARG A 6 27.94 -34.76 4.64
N PHE A 7 29.16 -35.27 4.83
CA PHE A 7 29.67 -35.61 6.15
C PHE A 7 29.84 -34.38 7.06
N LEU A 8 30.26 -33.25 6.50
CA LEU A 8 30.31 -31.99 7.26
C LEU A 8 28.92 -31.52 7.69
N ILE A 9 27.93 -31.61 6.80
CA ILE A 9 26.54 -31.28 7.13
C ILE A 9 26.01 -32.18 8.24
N TYR A 10 26.22 -33.50 8.15
CA TYR A 10 25.81 -34.44 9.21
C TYR A 10 26.53 -34.17 10.53
N GLY A 11 27.84 -33.90 10.50
CA GLY A 11 28.61 -33.52 11.68
C GLY A 11 28.08 -32.24 12.34
N LEU A 12 27.71 -31.24 11.53
CA LEU A 12 27.11 -30.00 12.02
C LEU A 12 25.77 -30.24 12.70
N PHE A 13 24.91 -31.09 12.13
CA PHE A 13 23.63 -31.44 12.73
C PHE A 13 23.79 -32.18 14.06
N VAL A 14 24.72 -33.15 14.13
CA VAL A 14 25.00 -33.89 15.38
C VAL A 14 25.52 -32.93 16.45
N LEU A 15 26.46 -32.05 16.10
CA LEU A 15 27.01 -31.07 17.03
C LEU A 15 25.95 -30.07 17.52
N ALA A 16 25.08 -29.61 16.62
CA ALA A 16 23.95 -28.75 16.96
C ALA A 16 22.97 -29.47 17.91
N ALA A 17 22.63 -30.73 17.64
CA ALA A 17 21.76 -31.52 18.51
C ALA A 17 22.36 -31.67 19.91
N ILE A 18 23.65 -32.01 20.02
CA ILE A 18 24.34 -32.14 21.32
C ILE A 18 24.34 -30.80 22.06
N GLY A 19 24.63 -29.69 21.38
CA GLY A 19 24.58 -28.35 21.97
C GLY A 19 23.19 -28.01 22.52
N LEU A 20 22.14 -28.31 21.75
CA LEU A 20 20.76 -28.09 22.17
C LEU A 20 20.36 -28.99 23.35
N LEU A 21 20.73 -30.27 23.33
CA LEU A 21 20.46 -31.20 24.43
C LEU A 21 21.17 -30.77 25.72
N SER A 22 22.43 -30.35 25.62
CA SER A 22 23.19 -29.84 26.76
C SER A 22 22.52 -28.60 27.36
N GLN A 23 22.09 -27.66 26.52
CA GLN A 23 21.38 -26.46 26.94
C GLN A 23 20.01 -26.77 27.55
N LEU A 24 19.34 -27.81 27.07
CA LEU A 24 18.04 -28.27 27.58
C LEU A 24 18.16 -28.95 28.96
N ILE A 25 19.23 -29.70 29.22
CA ILE A 25 19.47 -30.33 30.52
C ILE A 25 19.93 -29.30 31.55
N ASN A 26 20.85 -28.41 31.19
CA ASN A 26 21.43 -27.46 32.13
C ASN A 26 20.46 -26.30 32.45
N SER A 27 19.70 -25.82 31.45
CA SER A 27 18.91 -24.59 31.56
C SER A 27 17.67 -24.56 30.63
N PRO A 28 16.70 -25.50 30.79
CA PRO A 28 15.58 -25.63 29.87
C PRO A 28 14.72 -24.36 29.80
N VAL A 29 14.47 -23.73 30.95
CA VAL A 29 13.64 -22.52 31.03
C VAL A 29 14.26 -21.35 30.27
N SER A 30 15.59 -21.21 30.32
CA SER A 30 16.30 -20.12 29.62
C SER A 30 16.23 -20.30 28.10
N PHE A 31 16.36 -21.54 27.62
CA PHE A 31 16.23 -21.87 26.21
C PHE A 31 14.85 -21.48 25.66
N PHE A 32 13.76 -21.92 26.31
CA PHE A 32 12.41 -21.58 25.87
C PHE A 32 12.12 -20.08 25.96
N LYS A 33 12.60 -19.39 27.02
CA LYS A 33 12.49 -17.92 27.12
C LYS A 33 13.21 -17.21 25.98
N SER A 34 14.43 -17.64 25.65
CA SER A 34 15.21 -17.08 24.54
C SER A 34 14.49 -17.32 23.20
N LEU A 35 13.94 -18.52 22.98
CA LEU A 35 13.18 -18.84 21.77
C LEU A 35 11.92 -17.99 21.64
N LEU A 36 11.14 -17.83 22.73
CA LEU A 36 9.98 -16.95 22.77
C LEU A 36 10.36 -15.48 22.53
N MET A 37 11.46 -15.02 23.13
CA MET A 37 11.96 -13.66 22.91
C MET A 37 12.39 -13.46 21.46
N MET A 38 13.06 -14.43 20.84
CA MET A 38 13.48 -14.34 19.43
C MET A 38 12.27 -14.27 18.50
N VAL A 39 11.29 -15.15 18.68
CA VAL A 39 10.04 -15.15 17.89
C VAL A 39 9.25 -13.86 18.15
N GLY A 40 9.11 -13.46 19.42
CA GLY A 40 8.45 -12.22 19.80
C GLY A 40 9.11 -11.00 19.17
N PHE A 41 10.44 -10.92 19.19
CA PHE A 41 11.19 -9.85 18.57
C PHE A 41 11.00 -9.81 17.05
N ALA A 42 11.03 -10.97 16.37
CA ALA A 42 10.78 -11.06 14.94
C ALA A 42 9.36 -10.61 14.57
N VAL A 43 8.35 -10.98 15.35
CA VAL A 43 6.95 -10.55 15.17
C VAL A 43 6.82 -9.04 15.42
N VAL A 44 7.45 -8.51 16.47
CA VAL A 44 7.41 -7.09 16.79
C VAL A 44 8.09 -6.28 15.68
N LEU A 45 9.31 -6.65 15.26
CA LEU A 45 10.01 -5.98 14.16
C LEU A 45 9.22 -6.09 12.85
N GLY A 46 8.81 -7.30 12.47
CA GLY A 46 8.05 -7.54 11.25
C GLY A 46 6.72 -6.78 11.25
N GLY A 47 6.02 -6.76 12.37
CA GLY A 47 4.78 -6.02 12.58
C GLY A 47 4.97 -4.50 12.51
N LEU A 48 6.01 -3.97 13.15
CA LEU A 48 6.36 -2.54 13.07
C LEU A 48 6.69 -2.12 11.64
N ILE A 49 7.51 -2.90 10.94
CA ILE A 49 7.88 -2.68 9.54
C ILE A 49 6.62 -2.71 8.66
N TYR A 50 5.81 -3.76 8.79
CA TYR A 50 4.56 -3.90 8.02
C TYR A 50 3.59 -2.74 8.28
N TYR A 51 3.36 -2.41 9.55
CA TYR A 51 2.47 -1.32 9.93
C TYR A 51 2.95 0.04 9.39
N PHE A 52 4.24 0.33 9.53
CA PHE A 52 4.80 1.62 9.12
C PHE A 52 4.92 1.77 7.59
N LEU A 53 5.31 0.71 6.88
CA LEU A 53 5.56 0.75 5.43
C LEU A 53 4.32 0.45 4.58
N ILE A 54 3.48 -0.51 4.99
CA ILE A 54 2.27 -0.92 4.23
C ILE A 54 1.01 -0.20 4.72
N GLY A 55 0.89 0.10 6.01
CA GLY A 55 -0.26 0.83 6.56
C GLY A 55 -0.47 2.20 5.92
N ARG A 56 0.61 2.93 5.60
CA ARG A 56 0.52 4.25 4.96
C ARG A 56 0.14 4.23 3.48
N ARG A 57 0.40 3.14 2.73
CA ARG A 57 0.19 3.14 1.27
C ARG A 57 -1.24 2.80 0.82
N LYS A 58 -2.00 2.04 1.62
CA LYS A 58 -3.37 1.62 1.23
C LYS A 58 -4.39 2.77 1.19
N GLY A 59 -4.16 3.89 1.89
CA GLY A 59 -5.11 5.01 1.98
C GLY A 59 -5.09 6.02 0.82
N HIS A 60 -4.01 6.10 0.03
CA HIS A 60 -3.84 7.22 -0.89
C HIS A 60 -4.53 7.06 -2.25
N GLN A 61 -4.74 5.83 -2.73
CA GLN A 61 -5.41 5.60 -4.02
C GLN A 61 -6.91 5.95 -3.94
N HIS A 62 -7.60 5.47 -2.91
CA HIS A 62 -9.02 5.77 -2.71
C HIS A 62 -9.29 7.25 -2.45
N ALA A 63 -8.38 7.94 -1.73
CA ALA A 63 -8.53 9.37 -1.47
C ALA A 63 -8.43 10.21 -2.76
N LYS A 64 -7.51 9.87 -3.68
CA LYS A 64 -7.38 10.55 -4.97
C LYS A 64 -8.58 10.27 -5.88
N TYR A 65 -9.03 9.02 -5.95
CA TYR A 65 -10.23 8.64 -6.71
C TYR A 65 -11.48 9.36 -6.19
N LYS A 66 -11.73 9.36 -4.86
CA LYS A 66 -12.87 10.08 -4.27
C LYS A 66 -12.83 11.59 -4.58
N LYS A 67 -11.65 12.20 -4.56
CA LYS A 67 -11.47 13.62 -4.95
C LYS A 67 -11.78 13.83 -6.43
N ALA A 68 -11.28 12.97 -7.31
CA ALA A 68 -11.53 13.05 -8.76
C ALA A 68 -13.01 12.85 -9.10
N VAL A 69 -13.69 11.88 -8.48
CA VAL A 69 -15.13 11.67 -8.64
C VAL A 69 -15.93 12.88 -8.16
N LYS A 70 -15.59 13.45 -7.01
CA LYS A 70 -16.26 14.66 -6.50
C LYS A 70 -16.07 15.87 -7.43
N GLN A 71 -14.88 16.02 -8.02
CA GLN A 71 -14.61 17.06 -9.01
C GLN A 71 -15.40 16.84 -10.32
N SER A 72 -15.45 15.60 -10.82
CA SER A 72 -16.24 15.25 -12.01
C SER A 72 -17.73 15.50 -11.79
N LYS A 73 -18.29 15.01 -10.68
CA LYS A 73 -19.68 15.29 -10.30
C LYS A 73 -19.96 16.78 -10.12
N LYS A 74 -19.02 17.57 -9.59
CA LYS A 74 -19.20 19.03 -9.46
C LYS A 74 -19.18 19.75 -10.82
N LYS A 75 -18.39 19.27 -11.79
CA LYS A 75 -18.24 19.86 -13.13
C LYS A 75 -19.38 19.48 -14.07
N TYR A 76 -19.85 18.23 -14.02
CA TYR A 76 -20.83 17.68 -14.96
C TYR A 76 -22.19 17.35 -14.33
N GLY A 77 -22.26 17.17 -13.01
CA GLY A 77 -23.50 16.75 -12.31
C GLY A 77 -24.57 17.83 -12.15
N ARG A 78 -24.28 19.10 -12.48
CA ARG A 78 -25.30 20.16 -12.55
C ARG A 78 -25.93 20.33 -13.94
N GLY A 79 -25.45 19.60 -14.95
CA GLY A 79 -25.85 19.78 -16.35
C GLY A 79 -26.66 18.63 -16.96
N GLN A 80 -26.76 17.47 -16.30
CA GLN A 80 -27.37 16.27 -16.90
C GLN A 80 -28.84 16.05 -16.52
N GLU A 81 -29.38 16.69 -15.49
CA GLU A 81 -30.82 16.60 -15.19
C GLU A 81 -31.71 17.43 -16.14
N LYS A 82 -31.12 18.24 -17.03
CA LYS A 82 -31.88 19.11 -17.95
C LYS A 82 -31.62 18.86 -19.44
N ALA A 83 -30.96 17.77 -19.81
CA ALA A 83 -30.62 17.48 -21.22
C ALA A 83 -31.41 16.31 -21.82
N ALA A 84 -32.53 15.91 -21.21
CA ALA A 84 -33.36 14.81 -21.71
C ALA A 84 -34.77 15.22 -22.13
N PHE A 85 -35.10 16.52 -22.23
CA PHE A 85 -36.39 16.96 -22.77
C PHE A 85 -36.34 18.41 -23.29
N SER A 86 -36.48 18.58 -24.61
CA SER A 86 -37.01 19.74 -25.38
C SER A 86 -36.25 19.87 -26.71
N SER A 87 -36.80 19.31 -27.78
CA SER A 87 -37.73 20.00 -28.70
C SER A 87 -37.03 20.99 -29.62
N MET A 88 -36.82 20.56 -30.86
CA MET A 88 -37.26 21.24 -32.08
C MET A 88 -37.30 22.78 -32.07
N GLY A 89 -36.50 23.42 -32.93
CA GLY A 89 -36.85 24.73 -33.50
C GLY A 89 -35.84 25.88 -33.34
N ASN A 90 -35.38 26.37 -34.50
CA ASN A 90 -35.07 27.77 -34.85
C ASN A 90 -33.86 28.54 -34.27
N LYS A 91 -32.96 28.85 -35.23
CA LYS A 91 -32.12 30.06 -35.45
C LYS A 91 -30.95 30.38 -34.49
N PRO A 92 -29.79 30.80 -35.05
CA PRO A 92 -28.64 31.22 -34.25
C PRO A 92 -28.87 32.63 -33.71
N SER A 93 -29.24 32.74 -32.44
CA SER A 93 -29.27 34.01 -31.73
C SER A 93 -27.86 34.43 -31.32
N ARG A 94 -27.46 35.59 -31.84
CA ARG A 94 -26.26 36.40 -31.61
C ARG A 94 -25.59 36.13 -30.25
N MET A 95 -24.37 35.59 -30.30
CA MET A 95 -23.53 35.32 -29.13
C MET A 95 -23.17 36.64 -28.42
N GLN A 96 -23.88 36.97 -27.33
CA GLN A 96 -23.45 38.01 -26.40
C GLN A 96 -22.20 37.50 -25.67
N LYS A 97 -21.03 38.04 -26.04
CA LYS A 97 -19.77 37.86 -25.32
C LYS A 97 -19.89 38.52 -23.94
N THR A 98 -20.39 37.78 -22.96
CA THR A 98 -20.27 38.18 -21.56
C THR A 98 -18.88 37.79 -21.06
N SER A 99 -18.14 38.82 -20.66
CA SER A 99 -16.84 38.76 -20.00
C SER A 99 -16.77 37.65 -18.95
N LYS A 100 -16.02 36.59 -19.25
CA LYS A 100 -15.48 35.70 -18.24
C LYS A 100 -14.02 35.50 -18.58
N LYS A 101 -13.15 36.05 -17.72
CA LYS A 101 -11.70 35.89 -17.75
C LYS A 101 -11.36 34.46 -18.19
N SER A 102 -10.55 34.34 -19.24
CA SER A 102 -10.09 33.04 -19.75
C SER A 102 -9.63 32.19 -18.56
N PRO A 103 -10.20 30.99 -18.34
CA PRO A 103 -9.68 30.10 -17.33
C PRO A 103 -8.31 29.67 -17.83
N HIS A 104 -7.26 30.28 -17.29
CA HIS A 104 -5.89 29.88 -17.56
C HIS A 104 -5.79 28.39 -17.26
N LEU A 105 -5.46 27.60 -18.28
CA LEU A 105 -5.33 26.15 -18.16
C LEU A 105 -4.15 25.88 -17.23
N THR A 106 -4.43 25.72 -15.95
CA THR A 106 -3.44 25.22 -15.00
C THR A 106 -3.35 23.71 -15.21
N VAL A 107 -2.23 23.32 -15.81
CA VAL A 107 -1.88 21.91 -16.00
C VAL A 107 -1.86 21.25 -14.62
N ILE A 108 -2.56 20.12 -14.47
CA ILE A 108 -2.42 19.28 -13.29
C ILE A 108 -0.96 18.84 -13.26
N LYS A 109 -0.16 19.39 -12.33
CA LYS A 109 1.19 18.90 -12.03
C LYS A 109 1.04 17.48 -11.50
N GLY A 110 1.08 16.51 -12.41
CA GLY A 110 1.24 15.10 -12.08
C GLY A 110 2.65 14.92 -11.54
N ASN A 111 2.79 14.84 -10.22
CA ASN A 111 4.04 14.38 -9.63
C ASN A 111 4.15 12.88 -9.93
N LYS A 112 4.91 12.51 -10.96
CA LYS A 112 5.26 11.12 -11.25
C LYS A 112 6.28 10.68 -10.20
N LYS A 113 5.82 9.91 -9.22
CA LYS A 113 6.61 9.04 -8.38
C LYS A 113 5.88 7.71 -8.26
#